data_AF-A0A1I8BD54-F1
#
_entry.id   AF-A0A1I8BD54-F1
#
_cell.length_a   1.000
_cell.length_b   1.000
_cell.length_c   1.000
_cell.angle_alpha   90.00
_cell.angle_beta   90.00
_cell.angle_gamma   90.00
#
_symmetry.space_group_name_H-M   'P 1'
#
loop_
_entity.id
_entity.type
_entity.pdbx_description
1 polymer ?
#
loop_
_entity_poly.entity_id
_entity_poly.type
_entity_poly.pdbx_seq_one_letter_code
_entity_poly.pdbx_strand_id
1 'polypeptide(L)'
;MPSSNITNPNCLDIENLLLNPLFGFITWFQIIILFILFLFSALLFRQCRKSKIPLHSNLTILTYTYTDNCNLLTPVWLAVVLIAPNYFYFIANTCIHFLIMFERVRATIFVKNYEREGIKFAVGGIVVVWILSITYTIYIICSALADKETFGQPMGIVILTSKYNATIILYSFYIAIYISGVITLCDFFVYRANKKIIRE
;
A
#
# COMPACT_ATOMS: atom_id res chain seq x y z
N MET A 1 47.56 -3.86 17.46
CA MET A 1 46.12 -3.53 17.37
C MET A 1 45.36 -4.84 17.27
N PRO A 2 44.48 -5.18 18.22
CA PRO A 2 43.75 -6.44 18.20
C PRO A 2 42.72 -6.44 17.07
N SER A 3 42.81 -7.44 16.20
CA SER A 3 41.83 -7.73 15.15
C SER A 3 40.53 -8.22 15.79
N SER A 4 39.52 -7.36 15.83
CA SER A 4 38.17 -7.76 16.24
C SER A 4 37.63 -8.75 15.20
N ASN A 5 37.58 -10.03 15.57
CA ASN A 5 36.85 -11.06 14.83
C ASN A 5 35.38 -10.67 14.80
N ILE A 6 34.95 -10.07 13.69
CA ILE A 6 33.54 -9.85 13.38
C ILE A 6 32.98 -11.22 13.03
N THR A 7 32.34 -11.86 14.01
CA THR A 7 31.56 -13.08 13.83
C THR A 7 30.38 -12.76 12.91
N ASN A 8 30.43 -13.24 11.66
CA ASN A 8 29.28 -13.25 10.76
C ASN A 8 28.07 -13.83 11.52
N PRO A 9 26.88 -13.19 11.50
CA PRO A 9 25.68 -13.82 12.02
C PRO A 9 25.50 -15.16 11.30
N ASN A 10 25.46 -16.25 12.07
CA ASN A 10 25.46 -17.60 11.55
C ASN A 10 24.26 -17.79 10.62
N CYS A 11 24.51 -18.13 9.36
CA CYS A 11 23.47 -18.44 8.37
C CYS A 11 22.47 -19.52 8.84
N LEU A 12 22.93 -20.39 9.75
CA LEU A 12 22.12 -21.38 10.47
C LEU A 12 20.96 -20.75 11.27
N ASP A 13 21.12 -19.53 11.79
CA ASP A 13 20.07 -18.88 12.59
C ASP A 13 18.91 -18.40 11.72
N ILE A 14 19.16 -17.97 10.47
CA ILE A 14 18.11 -17.55 9.52
C ILE A 14 17.38 -18.77 8.94
N GLU A 15 18.10 -19.86 8.66
CA GLU A 15 17.49 -21.12 8.21
C GLU A 15 16.63 -21.74 9.31
N ASN A 16 17.11 -21.73 10.56
CA ASN A 16 16.31 -22.12 11.72
C ASN A 16 15.13 -21.18 11.96
N LEU A 17 15.21 -19.90 11.59
CA LEU A 17 14.09 -18.95 11.68
C LEU A 17 13.00 -19.21 10.63
N LEU A 18 13.37 -19.61 9.40
CA LEU A 18 12.44 -19.91 8.31
C LEU A 18 11.81 -21.31 8.45
N LEU A 19 12.58 -22.28 8.94
CA LEU A 19 12.07 -23.60 9.34
C LEU A 19 11.35 -23.55 10.68
N ASN A 20 11.38 -22.40 11.37
CA ASN A 20 10.70 -22.25 12.63
C ASN A 20 9.19 -22.46 12.40
N PRO A 21 8.57 -23.44 13.09
CA PRO A 21 7.14 -23.69 12.97
C PRO A 21 6.30 -22.43 13.28
N LEU A 22 6.86 -21.48 14.05
CA LEU A 22 6.24 -20.19 14.32
C LEU A 22 6.08 -19.32 13.05
N PHE A 23 7.00 -19.36 12.09
CA PHE A 23 6.89 -18.62 10.83
C PHE A 23 5.81 -19.20 9.93
N GLY A 24 5.73 -20.53 9.84
CA GLY A 24 4.65 -21.24 9.15
C GLY A 24 3.28 -20.95 9.79
N PHE A 25 3.23 -20.94 11.13
CA PHE A 25 2.03 -20.58 11.89
C PHE A 25 1.59 -19.14 11.63
N ILE A 26 2.50 -18.17 11.62
CA ILE A 26 2.21 -16.76 11.32
C ILE A 26 1.66 -16.61 9.89
N THR A 27 2.23 -17.32 8.92
CA THR A 27 1.78 -17.28 7.52
C THR A 27 0.37 -17.85 7.37
N TRP A 28 0.09 -19.00 7.98
CA TRP A 28 -1.27 -19.58 7.99
C TRP A 28 -2.27 -18.69 8.72
N PHE A 29 -1.87 -18.09 9.83
CA PHE A 29 -2.68 -17.14 10.58
C PHE A 29 -3.03 -15.90 9.73
N GLN A 30 -2.08 -15.37 8.94
CA GLN A 30 -2.35 -14.28 7.99
C GLN A 30 -3.35 -14.68 6.90
N ILE A 31 -3.25 -15.90 6.35
CA ILE A 31 -4.20 -16.42 5.36
C ILE A 31 -5.61 -16.54 5.97
N ILE A 32 -5.72 -17.02 7.22
CA ILE A 32 -6.99 -17.12 7.93
C ILE A 32 -7.59 -15.72 8.18
N ILE A 33 -6.79 -14.74 8.59
CA ILE A 33 -7.25 -13.35 8.75
C ILE A 33 -7.78 -12.80 7.43
N LEU A 34 -7.07 -12.99 6.32
CA LEU A 34 -7.49 -12.58 4.98
C LEU A 34 -8.84 -13.21 4.59
N PHE A 35 -9.02 -14.49 4.89
CA PHE A 35 -10.28 -15.21 4.64
C PHE A 35 -11.43 -14.69 5.52
N ILE A 36 -11.18 -14.40 6.79
CA ILE A 36 -12.17 -13.81 7.71
C ILE A 36 -12.58 -12.40 7.24
N LEU A 37 -11.63 -11.57 6.79
CA LEU A 37 -11.91 -10.24 6.23
C LEU A 37 -12.74 -10.34 4.94
N PHE A 38 -12.45 -11.33 4.09
CA PHE A 38 -13.25 -11.63 2.91
C PHE A 38 -14.69 -12.05 3.27
N LEU A 39 -14.88 -12.87 4.30
CA LEU A 39 -16.20 -13.24 4.79
C LEU A 39 -16.95 -12.05 5.40
N PHE A 40 -16.29 -11.22 6.22
CA PHE A 40 -16.91 -10.02 6.79
C PHE A 40 -17.31 -9.01 5.71
N SER A 41 -16.49 -8.80 4.68
CA SER A 41 -16.86 -7.94 3.55
C SER A 41 -18.03 -8.51 2.74
N ALA A 42 -18.08 -9.83 2.52
CA ALA A 42 -19.22 -10.49 1.89
C ALA A 42 -20.50 -10.42 2.74
N LEU A 43 -20.39 -10.54 4.07
CA LEU A 43 -21.51 -10.40 5.00
C LEU A 43 -21.98 -8.96 5.11
N LEU A 44 -21.07 -7.99 5.22
CA LEU A 44 -21.39 -6.56 5.16
C LEU A 44 -22.07 -6.21 3.86
N PHE A 45 -21.58 -6.71 2.73
CA PHE A 45 -22.23 -6.53 1.43
C PHE A 45 -23.65 -7.13 1.41
N ARG A 46 -23.82 -8.35 1.93
CA ARG A 46 -25.13 -9.00 2.04
C ARG A 46 -26.08 -8.26 2.99
N GLN A 47 -25.54 -7.68 4.06
CA GLN A 47 -26.29 -6.95 5.07
C GLN A 47 -26.65 -5.54 4.59
N CYS A 48 -25.75 -4.82 3.90
CA CYS A 48 -26.07 -3.59 3.18
C CYS A 48 -27.16 -3.81 2.13
N ARG A 49 -27.24 -5.00 1.51
CA ARG A 49 -28.34 -5.36 0.60
C ARG A 49 -29.66 -5.66 1.31
N LYS A 50 -29.66 -6.02 2.60
CA LYS A 50 -30.87 -6.47 3.33
C LYS A 50 -31.41 -5.46 4.33
N SER A 51 -30.54 -4.70 4.98
CA SER A 51 -30.89 -3.72 6.00
C SER A 51 -30.57 -2.32 5.48
N LYS A 52 -31.57 -1.44 5.44
CA LYS A 52 -31.35 0.00 5.39
C LYS A 52 -30.76 0.41 6.73
N ILE A 53 -29.44 0.59 6.79
CA ILE A 53 -28.71 0.91 8.04
C ILE A 53 -28.96 2.38 8.38
N PRO A 54 -29.50 2.71 9.57
CA PRO A 54 -29.54 4.08 10.05
C PRO A 54 -28.15 4.48 10.57
N LEU A 55 -27.48 5.40 9.88
CA LEU A 55 -26.17 5.96 10.26
C LEU A 55 -26.30 6.97 11.43
N HIS A 56 -25.25 7.04 12.26
CA HIS A 56 -25.16 7.70 13.59
C HIS A 56 -24.95 9.24 13.55
N SER A 57 -25.50 9.99 14.52
CA SER A 57 -25.80 11.45 14.50
C SER A 57 -24.81 12.43 13.79
N ASN A 58 -23.51 12.18 13.84
CA ASN A 58 -22.51 13.05 13.18
C ASN A 58 -22.22 12.67 11.71
N LEU A 59 -22.47 11.41 11.33
CA LEU A 59 -22.64 10.97 9.93
C LEU A 59 -24.10 11.15 9.47
N THR A 60 -25.04 11.25 10.42
CA THR A 60 -26.44 11.61 10.21
C THR A 60 -26.57 13.02 9.65
N ILE A 61 -25.67 13.97 9.96
CA ILE A 61 -25.66 15.29 9.31
C ILE A 61 -25.53 15.17 7.77
N LEU A 62 -24.89 14.10 7.29
CA LEU A 62 -24.72 13.80 5.86
C LEU A 62 -25.84 12.93 5.26
N THR A 63 -26.61 12.20 6.08
CA THR A 63 -27.78 11.44 5.61
C THR A 63 -29.13 12.13 5.90
N TYR A 64 -29.18 13.16 6.74
CA TYR A 64 -30.42 13.83 7.20
C TYR A 64 -30.62 15.25 6.66
N THR A 65 -29.87 15.67 5.65
CA THR A 65 -30.23 16.87 4.88
C THR A 65 -31.05 16.56 3.63
N TYR A 66 -31.42 15.29 3.43
CA TYR A 66 -31.91 14.82 2.15
C TYR A 66 -33.28 14.17 2.30
N THR A 67 -34.33 15.00 2.17
CA THR A 67 -35.74 14.62 2.14
C THR A 67 -36.18 13.97 0.82
N ASP A 68 -35.33 13.98 -0.20
CA ASP A 68 -35.61 13.48 -1.55
C ASP A 68 -34.48 12.55 -2.02
N ASN A 69 -34.76 11.53 -2.83
CA ASN A 69 -33.71 10.67 -3.39
C ASN A 69 -32.76 11.46 -4.31
N CYS A 70 -33.23 12.58 -4.86
CA CYS A 70 -32.43 13.52 -5.66
C CYS A 70 -31.39 14.29 -4.83
N ASN A 71 -31.48 14.20 -3.50
CA ASN A 71 -30.64 14.94 -2.58
C ASN A 71 -29.42 14.13 -2.09
N LEU A 72 -29.26 12.84 -2.42
CA LEU A 72 -28.12 11.98 -2.02
C LEU A 72 -26.77 12.33 -2.70
N LEU A 73 -26.49 13.61 -2.88
CA LEU A 73 -25.31 14.09 -3.56
C LEU A 73 -24.21 14.37 -2.53
N THR A 74 -23.08 13.68 -2.67
CA THR A 74 -21.89 13.85 -1.83
C THR A 74 -21.20 15.16 -2.25
N PRO A 75 -20.93 16.09 -1.33
CA PRO A 75 -20.20 17.29 -1.67
C PRO A 75 -18.76 16.91 -2.09
N VAL A 76 -18.24 17.60 -3.10
CA VAL A 76 -16.94 17.27 -3.72
C VAL A 76 -15.78 17.27 -2.72
N TRP A 77 -15.78 18.21 -1.77
CA TRP A 77 -14.76 18.26 -0.71
C TRP A 77 -14.76 16.99 0.14
N LEU A 78 -15.92 16.38 0.39
CA LEU A 78 -16.02 15.15 1.17
C LEU A 78 -15.52 13.96 0.36
N ALA A 79 -15.78 13.93 -0.95
CA ALA A 79 -15.20 12.93 -1.84
C ALA A 79 -13.67 13.00 -1.85
N VAL A 80 -13.09 14.21 -1.85
CA VAL A 80 -11.64 14.41 -1.70
C VAL A 80 -11.14 13.84 -0.38
N VAL A 81 -11.76 14.20 0.75
CA VAL A 81 -11.34 13.74 2.08
C VAL A 81 -11.39 12.22 2.22
N LEU A 82 -12.43 11.58 1.68
CA LEU A 82 -12.63 10.14 1.82
C LEU A 82 -11.73 9.31 0.88
N ILE A 83 -11.48 9.80 -0.34
CA ILE A 83 -10.81 9.00 -1.38
C ILE A 83 -9.31 9.31 -1.49
N ALA A 84 -8.88 10.55 -1.26
CA ALA A 84 -7.47 10.93 -1.36
C ALA A 84 -6.51 10.05 -0.55
N PRO A 85 -6.83 9.62 0.70
CA PRO A 85 -5.97 8.71 1.45
C PRO A 85 -5.72 7.38 0.74
N ASN A 86 -6.68 6.89 -0.05
CA ASN A 86 -6.54 5.64 -0.79
C ASN A 86 -5.52 5.77 -1.94
N TYR A 87 -5.54 6.88 -2.68
CA TYR A 87 -4.53 7.13 -3.73
C TYR A 87 -3.12 7.33 -3.13
N PHE A 88 -3.03 8.03 -2.01
CA PHE A 88 -1.77 8.16 -1.27
C PHE A 88 -1.24 6.79 -0.85
N TYR A 89 -2.08 5.98 -0.20
CA TYR A 89 -1.73 4.64 0.26
C TYR A 89 -1.32 3.74 -0.90
N PHE A 90 -2.06 3.76 -2.01
CA PHE A 90 -1.78 2.95 -3.19
C PHE A 90 -0.35 3.16 -3.71
N ILE A 91 0.06 4.42 -3.94
CA ILE A 91 1.42 4.73 -4.42
C ILE A 91 2.46 4.45 -3.34
N ALA A 92 2.22 4.91 -2.11
CA ALA A 92 3.16 4.73 -1.01
C ALA A 92 3.45 3.25 -0.76
N ASN A 93 2.43 2.40 -0.77
CA ASN A 93 2.56 0.97 -0.54
C ASN A 93 3.47 0.31 -1.58
N THR A 94 3.21 0.52 -2.87
CA THR A 94 4.04 -0.04 -3.95
C THR A 94 5.49 0.45 -3.86
N CYS A 95 5.70 1.74 -3.61
CA CYS A 95 7.04 2.31 -3.51
C CYS A 95 7.80 1.84 -2.26
N ILE A 96 7.13 1.66 -1.12
CA ILE A 96 7.74 1.11 0.10
C ILE A 96 8.18 -0.34 -0.14
N HIS A 97 7.33 -1.18 -0.75
CA HIS A 97 7.72 -2.55 -1.08
C HIS A 97 8.91 -2.60 -2.04
N PHE A 98 8.96 -1.68 -3.01
CA PHE A 98 10.12 -1.55 -3.89
C PHE A 98 11.38 -1.14 -3.12
N LEU A 99 11.28 -0.17 -2.20
CA LEU A 99 12.40 0.28 -1.38
C LEU A 99 12.94 -0.84 -0.48
N ILE A 100 12.06 -1.65 0.12
CA ILE A 100 12.45 -2.82 0.93
C ILE A 100 13.17 -3.85 0.08
N MET A 101 12.65 -4.18 -1.11
CA MET A 101 13.32 -5.11 -2.01
C MET A 101 14.70 -4.58 -2.43
N PHE A 102 14.80 -3.30 -2.76
CA PHE A 102 16.07 -2.68 -3.13
C PHE A 102 17.07 -2.70 -1.96
N GLU A 103 16.61 -2.44 -0.75
CA GLU A 103 17.41 -2.55 0.47
C GLU A 103 17.96 -3.97 0.64
N ARG A 104 17.13 -5.01 0.48
CA ARG A 104 17.56 -6.42 0.55
C ARG A 104 18.60 -6.76 -0.52
N VAL A 105 18.39 -6.34 -1.76
CA VAL A 105 19.37 -6.53 -2.84
C VAL A 105 20.69 -5.87 -2.49
N ARG A 106 20.65 -4.64 -1.96
CA ARG A 106 21.84 -3.92 -1.51
C ARG A 106 22.54 -4.64 -0.36
N ALA A 107 21.80 -5.16 0.61
CA ALA A 107 22.36 -5.93 1.72
C ALA A 107 23.08 -7.20 1.23
N THR A 108 22.52 -7.91 0.25
CA THR A 108 23.16 -9.09 -0.36
C THR A 108 24.43 -8.74 -1.13
N ILE A 109 24.46 -7.61 -1.86
CA ILE A 109 25.62 -7.23 -2.68
C ILE A 109 26.74 -6.57 -1.85
N PHE A 110 26.38 -5.73 -0.87
CA PHE A 110 27.31 -4.85 -0.14
C PHE A 110 27.42 -5.18 1.35
N VAL A 111 27.50 -6.47 1.69
CA VAL A 111 27.45 -6.97 3.08
C VAL A 111 28.39 -6.22 4.04
N LYS A 112 29.60 -5.82 3.58
CA LYS A 112 30.62 -5.20 4.43
C LYS A 112 30.34 -3.73 4.79
N ASN A 113 29.70 -2.99 3.89
CA ASN A 113 29.47 -1.54 4.06
C ASN A 113 28.03 -1.23 4.50
N TYR A 114 27.13 -2.21 4.34
CA TYR A 114 25.70 -2.06 4.55
C TYR A 114 25.33 -1.51 5.95
N GLU A 115 25.93 -2.03 7.02
CA GLU A 115 25.56 -1.67 8.40
C GLU A 115 25.68 -0.17 8.70
N ARG A 116 26.64 0.52 8.07
CA ARG A 116 26.88 1.95 8.32
C ARG A 116 25.98 2.86 7.49
N GLU A 117 25.49 2.39 6.35
CA GLU A 117 24.72 3.19 5.38
C GLU A 117 23.23 2.85 5.35
N GLY A 118 22.82 1.81 6.09
CA GLY A 118 21.44 1.34 6.22
C GLY A 118 20.43 2.45 6.50
N ILE A 119 20.65 3.15 7.62
CA ILE A 119 19.71 4.17 8.14
C ILE A 119 19.57 5.35 7.18
N LYS A 120 20.69 5.89 6.67
CA LYS A 120 20.66 7.06 5.77
C LYS A 120 19.87 6.76 4.49
N PHE A 121 20.04 5.56 3.95
CA PHE A 121 19.30 5.12 2.79
C PHE A 121 17.81 4.93 3.08
N ALA A 122 17.46 4.30 4.20
CA ALA A 122 16.05 4.10 4.57
C ALA A 122 15.33 5.45 4.76
N VAL A 123 15.93 6.39 5.48
CA VAL A 123 15.37 7.74 5.68
C VAL A 123 15.23 8.47 4.35
N GLY A 124 16.28 8.48 3.52
CA GLY A 124 16.23 9.13 2.20
C GLY A 124 15.16 8.52 1.29
N GLY A 125 15.06 7.19 1.27
CA GLY A 125 14.06 6.46 0.50
C GLY A 125 12.63 6.80 0.94
N ILE A 126 12.36 6.78 2.26
CA ILE A 126 11.04 7.15 2.80
C ILE A 126 10.66 8.57 2.40
N VAL A 127 11.57 9.54 2.53
CA VAL A 127 11.30 10.94 2.12
C VAL A 127 10.91 11.02 0.65
N VAL A 128 11.63 10.31 -0.24
CA VAL A 128 11.30 10.26 -1.68
C VAL A 128 9.92 9.65 -1.92
N VAL A 129 9.59 8.54 -1.26
CA VAL A 129 8.27 7.90 -1.40
C VAL A 129 7.14 8.82 -0.97
N TRP A 130 7.31 9.55 0.14
CA TRP A 130 6.33 10.51 0.63
C TRP A 130 6.12 11.66 -0.36
N ILE A 131 7.20 12.25 -0.87
CA ILE A 131 7.10 13.33 -1.87
C ILE A 131 6.33 12.83 -3.10
N LEU A 132 6.70 11.67 -3.66
CA LEU A 132 6.02 11.09 -4.83
C LEU A 132 4.53 10.83 -4.57
N SER A 133 4.19 10.28 -3.40
CA SER A 133 2.81 9.94 -3.03
C SER A 133 1.96 11.20 -2.80
N ILE A 134 2.51 12.24 -2.18
CA ILE A 134 1.86 13.54 -2.00
C ILE A 134 1.65 14.20 -3.37
N THR A 135 2.68 14.30 -4.20
CA THR A 135 2.60 14.92 -5.52
C THR A 135 1.55 14.22 -6.40
N TYR A 136 1.53 12.87 -6.40
CA TYR A 136 0.52 12.11 -7.13
C TYR A 136 -0.90 12.40 -6.61
N THR A 137 -1.10 12.41 -5.28
CA THR A 137 -2.41 12.67 -4.69
C THR A 137 -2.90 14.09 -5.00
N ILE A 138 -2.03 15.10 -4.89
CA ILE A 138 -2.33 16.49 -5.27
C ILE A 138 -2.71 16.56 -6.75
N TYR A 139 -1.96 15.87 -7.63
CA TYR A 139 -2.28 15.82 -9.05
C TYR A 139 -3.69 15.26 -9.30
N ILE A 140 -4.06 14.15 -8.66
CA ILE A 140 -5.41 13.56 -8.79
C ILE A 140 -6.49 14.53 -8.30
N ILE A 141 -6.28 15.20 -7.17
CA ILE A 141 -7.23 16.18 -6.64
C ILE A 141 -7.39 17.37 -7.59
N CYS A 142 -6.29 17.98 -8.02
CA CYS A 142 -6.33 19.15 -8.91
C CYS A 142 -6.97 18.83 -10.26
N SER A 143 -6.65 17.66 -10.84
CA SER A 143 -7.23 17.19 -12.11
C SER A 143 -8.70 16.79 -12.00
N ALA A 144 -9.15 16.32 -10.82
CA ALA A 144 -10.57 16.14 -10.54
C ALA A 144 -11.29 17.49 -10.44
N LEU A 145 -10.78 18.42 -9.65
CA LEU A 145 -11.37 19.75 -9.47
C LEU A 145 -11.37 20.62 -10.76
N ALA A 146 -10.48 20.33 -11.71
CA ALA A 146 -10.48 20.97 -13.01
C ALA A 146 -11.70 20.57 -13.88
N ASP A 147 -12.30 19.41 -13.63
CA ASP A 147 -13.48 18.93 -14.34
C ASP A 147 -14.77 19.48 -13.71
N LYS A 148 -15.07 20.73 -14.06
CA LYS A 148 -16.25 21.46 -13.55
C LYS A 148 -17.59 20.81 -13.96
N GLU A 149 -17.62 20.01 -15.02
CA GLU A 149 -18.84 19.31 -15.44
C GLU A 149 -19.18 18.20 -14.45
N THR A 150 -18.20 17.39 -14.09
CA THR A 150 -18.38 16.26 -13.17
C THR A 150 -18.35 16.68 -11.69
N PHE A 151 -17.43 17.59 -11.32
CA PHE A 151 -17.18 17.99 -9.93
C PHE A 151 -17.70 19.39 -9.58
N GLY A 152 -18.38 20.08 -10.51
CA GLY A 152 -19.10 21.32 -10.21
C GLY A 152 -20.47 21.09 -9.57
N GLN A 153 -20.93 19.84 -9.54
CA GLN A 153 -22.18 19.42 -8.92
C GLN A 153 -21.88 18.31 -7.91
N PRO A 154 -22.64 18.18 -6.82
CA PRO A 154 -22.43 17.11 -5.86
C PRO A 154 -22.77 15.75 -6.51
N MET A 155 -22.12 14.68 -6.06
CA MET A 155 -22.07 13.39 -6.78
C MET A 155 -22.75 12.25 -6.02
N GLY A 156 -23.50 11.39 -6.72
CA GLY A 156 -24.11 10.20 -6.10
C GLY A 156 -23.11 9.09 -5.73
N ILE A 157 -21.87 9.16 -6.22
CA ILE A 157 -20.80 8.19 -5.97
C ILE A 157 -19.55 8.93 -5.51
N VAL A 158 -18.87 8.40 -4.49
CA VAL A 158 -17.64 8.95 -3.95
C VAL A 158 -16.44 8.47 -4.78
N ILE A 159 -16.10 9.23 -5.84
CA ILE A 159 -14.92 8.97 -6.70
C ILE A 159 -14.18 10.28 -7.01
N LEU A 160 -12.89 10.20 -7.34
CA LEU A 160 -12.07 11.32 -7.85
C LEU A 160 -11.57 11.10 -9.29
N THR A 161 -12.13 10.11 -9.98
CA THR A 161 -11.80 9.84 -11.38
C THR A 161 -12.52 10.85 -12.27
N SER A 162 -11.76 11.59 -13.07
CA SER A 162 -12.23 12.57 -14.05
C SER A 162 -11.72 12.23 -15.45
N LYS A 163 -12.25 12.93 -16.48
CA LYS A 163 -11.74 12.80 -17.85
C LYS A 163 -10.25 13.18 -18.00
N TYR A 164 -9.71 13.99 -17.07
CA TYR A 164 -8.32 14.44 -17.11
C TYR A 164 -7.34 13.48 -16.45
N ASN A 165 -7.80 12.64 -15.52
CA ASN A 165 -6.92 11.77 -14.73
C ASN A 165 -7.18 10.27 -14.89
N ALA A 166 -8.29 9.86 -15.52
CA ALA A 166 -8.64 8.45 -15.68
C ALA A 166 -7.50 7.64 -16.32
N THR A 167 -6.89 8.17 -17.39
CA THR A 167 -5.77 7.52 -18.07
C THR A 167 -4.54 7.37 -17.19
N ILE A 168 -4.22 8.40 -16.39
CA ILE A 168 -3.06 8.37 -15.49
C ILE A 168 -3.29 7.42 -14.32
N ILE A 169 -4.50 7.40 -13.76
CA ILE A 169 -4.89 6.42 -12.74
C ILE A 169 -4.70 5.01 -13.31
N LEU A 170 -5.22 4.74 -14.51
CA LEU A 170 -5.09 3.43 -15.16
C LEU A 170 -3.62 3.04 -15.37
N TYR A 171 -2.79 3.94 -15.92
CA TYR A 171 -1.37 3.67 -16.08
C TYR A 171 -0.63 3.48 -14.75
N SER A 172 -1.00 4.20 -13.69
CA SER A 172 -0.42 3.98 -12.37
C SER A 172 -0.71 2.58 -11.83
N PHE A 173 -1.89 2.01 -12.11
CA PHE A 173 -2.20 0.62 -11.78
C PHE A 173 -1.33 -0.38 -12.56
N TYR A 174 -1.15 -0.18 -13.86
CA TYR A 174 -0.27 -1.05 -14.64
C TYR A 174 1.19 -0.96 -14.18
N ILE A 175 1.69 0.25 -13.87
CA ILE A 175 3.03 0.46 -13.33
C ILE A 175 3.16 -0.23 -11.96
N ALA A 176 2.17 -0.12 -11.07
CA ALA A 176 2.22 -0.76 -9.77
C ALA A 176 2.24 -2.29 -9.84
N ILE A 177 1.46 -2.87 -10.75
CA ILE A 177 1.47 -4.32 -11.03
C ILE A 177 2.84 -4.74 -11.58
N TYR A 178 3.38 -3.97 -12.53
CA TYR A 178 4.71 -4.23 -13.09
C TYR A 178 5.79 -4.19 -12.00
N ILE A 179 5.82 -3.14 -11.17
CA ILE A 179 6.76 -3.03 -10.05
C ILE A 179 6.61 -4.20 -9.08
N SER A 180 5.39 -4.61 -8.77
CA SER A 180 5.12 -5.78 -7.90
C SER A 180 5.67 -7.09 -8.49
N GLY A 181 5.57 -7.25 -9.81
CA GLY A 181 6.19 -8.36 -10.53
C GLY A 181 7.72 -8.34 -10.44
N VAL A 182 8.34 -7.17 -10.65
CA VAL A 182 9.79 -6.98 -10.50
C VAL A 182 10.25 -7.29 -9.07
N ILE A 183 9.53 -6.80 -8.05
CA ILE A 183 9.84 -7.08 -6.64
C ILE A 183 9.86 -8.57 -6.38
N THR A 184 8.83 -9.29 -6.84
CA THR A 184 8.71 -10.74 -6.65
C THR A 184 9.86 -11.50 -7.31
N LEU A 185 10.24 -11.10 -8.53
CA LEU A 185 11.38 -11.69 -9.23
C LEU A 185 12.71 -11.42 -8.51
N CYS A 186 12.93 -10.19 -8.07
CA CYS A 186 14.12 -9.82 -7.31
C CYS A 186 14.22 -10.56 -5.97
N ASP A 187 13.13 -10.65 -5.20
CA ASP A 187 13.10 -11.43 -3.96
C ASP A 187 13.43 -12.91 -4.21
N PHE A 188 12.97 -13.50 -5.32
CA PHE A 188 13.35 -14.86 -5.71
C PHE A 188 14.85 -15.00 -6.01
N PHE A 189 15.45 -14.03 -6.71
CA PHE A 189 16.89 -14.05 -6.98
C PHE A 189 17.72 -13.84 -5.71
N VAL A 190 17.30 -12.93 -4.82
CA VAL A 190 17.93 -12.72 -3.51
C VAL A 190 17.87 -14.00 -2.68
N TYR A 191 16.71 -14.66 -2.63
CA TYR A 191 16.55 -15.96 -1.97
C TYR A 191 17.54 -17.01 -2.50
N ARG A 192 17.67 -17.12 -3.84
CA ARG A 192 18.62 -18.06 -4.45
C ARG A 192 20.09 -17.71 -4.16
N ALA A 193 20.44 -16.43 -4.21
CA ALA A 193 21.80 -15.96 -3.92
C ALA A 193 22.18 -16.29 -2.47
N ASN A 194 21.29 -15.99 -1.51
CA ASN A 194 21.51 -16.27 -0.09
C ASN A 194 21.64 -17.79 0.17
N LYS A 195 20.87 -18.63 -0.53
CA LYS A 195 20.99 -20.09 -0.41
C LYS A 195 22.33 -20.63 -0.92
N LYS A 196 22.96 -19.99 -1.91
CA LYS A 196 24.28 -20.39 -2.40
C LYS A 196 25.37 -20.08 -1.39
N ILE A 197 25.30 -18.91 -0.75
CA ILE A 197 26.26 -18.47 0.29
C ILE A 197 26.25 -19.41 1.50
N ILE A 198 25.09 -19.99 1.85
CA ILE A 198 24.99 -20.97 2.96
C ILE A 198 25.79 -22.26 2.70
N ARG A 199 25.99 -22.63 1.44
CA ARG A 199 26.59 -23.92 1.06
C ARG A 199 28.11 -23.88 0.90
N GLU A 200 28.69 -22.69 0.87
CA GLU A 200 30.14 -22.45 0.78
C GLU A 200 30.72 -22.20 2.17
#